data_AF-A0A3B0VGI9-F1
#
_entry.id   AF-A0A3B0VGI9-F1
#
_cell.length_a   1.000
_cell.length_b   1.000
_cell.length_c   1.000
_cell.angle_alpha   90.00
_cell.angle_beta   90.00
_cell.angle_gamma   90.00
#
_symmetry.space_group_name_H-M   'P 1'
#
loop_
_entity.id
_entity.type
_entity.pdbx_description
1 polymer ?
#
loop_
_entity_poly.entity_id
_entity_poly.type
_entity_poly.pdbx_seq_one_letter_code
_entity_poly.pdbx_strand_id
1 'polypeptide(L)' 'MNADTSPEAEAILFKLLREAPAWRKLEMLEGLNRTARQLALAGLRQRHPNASAKELRRRLANLLLGEELAAQAYGAFDK' A
#
# COMPACT_ATOMS: atom_id res chain seq x y z
N MET A 1 6.10 -22.06 -0.43
CA MET A 1 4.84 -22.48 -1.09
C MET A 1 3.72 -21.62 -0.55
N ASN A 2 3.03 -20.92 -1.44
CA ASN A 2 1.79 -20.22 -1.12
C ASN A 2 0.66 -21.27 -0.96
N ALA A 3 -0.14 -21.19 0.11
CA ALA A 3 -1.19 -22.19 0.38
C ALA A 3 -2.40 -22.07 -0.58
N ASP A 4 -2.58 -20.92 -1.21
CA ASP A 4 -3.72 -20.60 -2.10
C ASP A 4 -3.29 -20.45 -3.57
N THR A 5 -2.11 -20.97 -3.95
CA THR A 5 -1.62 -20.91 -5.33
C THR A 5 -0.85 -22.19 -5.64
N SER A 6 -1.29 -22.92 -6.67
CA SER A 6 -0.61 -24.15 -7.07
C SER A 6 0.79 -23.85 -7.65
N PRO A 7 1.74 -24.80 -7.56
CA PRO A 7 3.08 -24.62 -8.13
C PRO A 7 3.07 -24.29 -9.63
N GLU A 8 2.12 -24.85 -10.39
CA GLU A 8 1.99 -24.62 -11.83
C GLU A 8 1.55 -23.18 -12.12
N ALA A 9 0.58 -22.66 -11.36
CA ALA A 9 0.13 -21.27 -11.47
C ALA A 9 1.23 -20.28 -11.09
N GLU A 10 1.98 -20.56 -10.02
CA GLU A 10 3.12 -19.75 -9.59
C GLU A 10 4.24 -19.72 -10.65
N ALA A 11 4.52 -20.86 -11.29
CA ALA A 11 5.49 -20.94 -12.38
C ALA A 11 5.10 -20.07 -13.58
N ILE A 12 3.82 -20.06 -13.95
CA ILE A 12 3.29 -19.18 -15.02
C ILE A 12 3.44 -17.71 -14.62
N LEU A 13 3.07 -17.34 -13.39
CA LEU A 13 3.22 -15.97 -12.89
C LEU A 13 4.68 -15.50 -13.00
N PHE A 14 5.63 -16.30 -12.53
CA PHE A 14 7.05 -15.95 -12.61
C PHE A 14 7.55 -15.84 -14.05
N LYS A 15 7.11 -16.71 -14.95
CA LYS A 15 7.46 -16.61 -16.37
C LYS A 15 7.00 -15.27 -16.95
N LEU A 16 5.72 -14.93 -16.78
CA LEU A 16 5.13 -13.70 -17.30
C LEU A 16 5.79 -12.45 -16.68
N LEU A 17 6.08 -12.48 -15.39
CA LEU A 17 6.78 -11.39 -14.71
C LEU A 17 8.23 -11.25 -15.22
N ARG A 18 8.93 -12.33 -15.55
CA ARG A 18 10.30 -12.21 -16.10
C ARG A 18 10.28 -11.60 -17.50
N GLU A 19 9.33 -12.01 -18.33
CA GLU A 19 9.18 -11.56 -19.73
C GLU A 19 8.68 -10.10 -19.84
N ALA A 20 7.97 -9.59 -18.84
CA ALA A 20 7.46 -8.22 -18.88
C ALA A 20 8.60 -7.18 -18.96
N PRO A 21 8.45 -6.12 -19.77
CA PRO A 21 9.40 -5.01 -19.79
C PRO A 21 9.33 -4.22 -18.46
N ALA A 22 10.43 -3.54 -18.12
CA ALA A 22 10.56 -2.83 -16.84
C ALA A 22 9.43 -1.82 -16.58
N TRP A 23 9.02 -1.06 -17.60
CA TRP A 23 7.95 -0.07 -17.46
C TRP A 23 6.60 -0.71 -17.08
N ARG A 24 6.30 -1.90 -17.60
CA ARG A 24 5.05 -2.61 -17.30
C ARG A 24 5.04 -3.13 -15.86
N LYS A 25 6.21 -3.55 -15.35
CA LYS A 25 6.35 -3.91 -13.93
C LYS A 25 6.11 -2.70 -13.03
N LEU A 26 6.68 -1.55 -13.39
CA LEU A 26 6.45 -0.31 -12.64
C LEU A 26 4.98 0.10 -12.63
N GLU A 27 4.28 -0.04 -13.76
CA GLU A 27 2.85 0.21 -13.84
C GLU A 27 2.04 -0.73 -12.93
N MET A 28 2.36 -2.03 -12.92
CA MET A 28 1.73 -2.99 -11.99
C MET A 28 2.00 -2.60 -10.53
N LEU A 29 3.24 -2.24 -10.20
CA LEU A 29 3.62 -1.81 -8.86
C LEU A 29 2.91 -0.52 -8.43
N GLU A 30 2.71 0.42 -9.34
CA GLU A 30 1.95 1.65 -9.10
C GLU A 30 0.50 1.32 -8.74
N GLY A 31 -0.15 0.48 -9.55
CA GLY A 31 -1.52 0.03 -9.30
C GLY A 31 -1.66 -0.68 -7.96
N LEU A 32 -0.74 -1.59 -7.63
CA LEU A 32 -0.72 -2.28 -6.34
C LEU A 32 -0.58 -1.30 -5.16
N ASN A 33 0.34 -0.33 -5.26
CA ASN A 33 0.53 0.69 -4.23
C ASN A 33 -0.72 1.55 -4.04
N ARG A 34 -1.38 1.95 -5.13
CA ARG A 34 -2.61 2.74 -5.09
C ARG A 34 -3.72 1.98 -4.37
N THR A 35 -3.94 0.72 -4.72
CA THR A 35 -4.96 -0.14 -4.09
C THR A 35 -4.64 -0.38 -2.61
N ALA A 36 -3.40 -0.69 -2.26
CA ALA A 36 -3.00 -0.88 -0.86
C ALA A 36 -3.27 0.38 -0.01
N ARG A 37 -2.96 1.57 -0.53
CA ARG A 37 -3.25 2.84 0.16
C ARG A 37 -4.74 3.10 0.31
N GLN A 38 -5.56 2.75 -0.69
CA GLN A 38 -7.02 2.86 -0.60
C GLN A 38 -7.60 1.94 0.48
N LEU A 39 -7.14 0.69 0.53
CA LEU A 39 -7.55 -0.27 1.56
C LEU A 39 -7.13 0.19 2.97
N ALA A 40 -5.89 0.68 3.11
CA ALA A 40 -5.42 1.25 4.37
C ALA A 40 -6.27 2.45 4.82
N LEU A 41 -6.62 3.35 3.89
CA LEU A 41 -7.49 4.49 4.18
C LEU A 41 -8.92 4.06 4.57
N ALA A 42 -9.48 3.04 3.90
CA ALA A 42 -10.78 2.48 4.28
C ALA A 42 -10.75 1.91 5.70
N GLY A 43 -9.72 1.13 6.05
CA GLY A 43 -9.53 0.62 7.41
C GLY A 43 -9.29 1.71 8.45
N LEU A 44 -8.67 2.84 8.09
CA LEU A 44 -8.55 4.01 8.97
C LEU A 44 -9.89 4.70 9.21
N ARG A 45 -10.71 4.88 8.17
CA ARG A 45 -12.07 5.43 8.31
C ARG A 45 -12.95 4.57 9.22
N GLN A 46 -12.85 3.25 9.10
CA GLN A 46 -13.59 2.32 9.96
C GLN A 46 -13.18 2.44 11.43
N ARG A 47 -11.87 2.57 11.72
CA ARG A 47 -11.34 2.67 13.09
C ARG A 47 -11.48 4.07 13.70
N HIS A 48 -11.58 5.10 12.87
CA HIS A 48 -11.67 6.50 13.28
C HIS A 48 -12.83 7.21 12.55
N PRO A 49 -14.09 6.86 12.86
CA PRO A 49 -15.26 7.35 12.13
C PRO A 49 -15.42 8.88 12.18
N ASN A 50 -14.92 9.53 13.24
CA ASN A 50 -15.02 10.98 13.44
C ASN A 50 -13.76 11.74 12.99
N ALA A 51 -12.75 11.06 12.46
CA ALA A 51 -11.53 11.72 12.02
C ALA A 51 -11.77 12.56 10.76
N SER A 52 -11.27 13.77 10.78
CA SER A 52 -11.20 14.65 9.62
C SER A 52 -10.31 14.04 8.52
N ALA A 53 -10.48 14.53 7.29
CA ALA A 53 -9.63 14.13 6.17
C ALA A 53 -8.13 14.39 6.43
N LYS A 54 -7.80 15.47 7.17
CA LYS A 54 -6.42 15.81 7.54
C LYS A 54 -5.83 14.77 8.50
N GLU A 55 -6.58 14.37 9.52
CA GLU A 55 -6.15 13.34 10.47
C GLU A 55 -6.01 11.98 9.80
N LEU A 56 -6.95 11.60 8.93
CA LEU A 56 -6.85 10.36 8.16
C LEU A 56 -5.61 10.36 7.25
N ARG A 57 -5.31 11.48 6.58
CA ARG A 57 -4.10 11.62 5.76
C ARG A 57 -2.83 11.50 6.61
N ARG A 58 -2.81 12.09 7.81
CA ARG A 58 -1.66 12.02 8.71
C ARG A 58 -1.47 10.62 9.29
N ARG A 59 -2.56 9.94 9.66
CA ARG A 59 -2.53 8.52 10.11
C ARG A 59 -2.08 7.59 8.99
N LEU A 60 -2.50 7.83 7.74
CA LEU A 60 -2.01 7.09 6.59
C LEU A 60 -0.51 7.32 6.38
N ALA A 61 -0.02 8.55 6.53
CA ALA A 61 1.40 8.84 6.45
C ALA A 61 2.23 8.08 7.51
N ASN A 62 1.73 7.97 8.75
CA ASN A 62 2.36 7.13 9.79
C ASN A 62 2.45 5.67 9.37
N LEU A 63 1.40 5.10 8.77
CA LEU A 63 1.41 3.70 8.32
C LEU A 63 2.41 3.45 7.18
N LEU A 64 2.60 4.43 6.29
CA LEU A 64 3.41 4.26 5.08
C LEU A 64 4.88 4.59 5.28
N LEU A 65 5.18 5.58 6.12
CA LEU A 65 6.54 6.11 6.30
C LEU A 65 7.12 5.79 7.68
N GLY A 66 6.29 5.35 8.63
CA GLY A 66 6.63 5.36 10.05
C GLY A 66 6.45 6.74 10.68
N GLU A 67 6.47 6.80 12.02
CA GLU A 67 6.19 8.04 12.76
C GLU A 67 7.22 9.14 12.49
N GLU A 68 8.51 8.80 12.47
CA GLU A 68 9.61 9.75 12.29
C GLU A 68 9.54 10.47 10.93
N LEU A 69 9.56 9.71 9.84
CA LEU A 69 9.52 10.28 8.48
C LEU A 69 8.20 10.99 8.19
N ALA A 70 7.09 10.49 8.75
CA ALA A 70 5.82 11.16 8.60
C ALA A 70 5.77 12.48 9.38
N ALA A 71 6.45 12.59 10.53
CA ALA A 71 6.56 13.85 11.26
C ALA A 71 7.43 14.86 10.50
N GLN A 72 8.53 14.42 9.88
CA GLN A 72 9.36 15.29 9.05
C GLN A 72 8.61 15.82 7.82
N ALA A 73 7.81 14.97 7.15
CA ALA A 73 7.11 15.34 5.93
C ALA A 73 5.75 16.03 6.14
N TYR A 74 5.04 15.74 7.23
CA TYR A 74 3.68 16.21 7.48
C TYR A 74 3.50 16.98 8.80
N GLY A 75 4.57 17.14 9.59
CA GLY A 75 4.53 17.76 10.91
C GLY A 75 4.13 16.81 12.05
N ALA A 76 4.27 17.31 13.27
CA ALA A 76 3.84 16.63 14.49
C ALA A 76 2.35 16.26 14.42
N PHE A 77 2.00 15.13 15.05
CA PHE A 77 0.64 14.61 15.06
C PHE A 77 0.21 14.35 16.50
N ASP A 78 -0.63 15.22 17.02
CA ASP A 78 -1.30 15.00 18.31
C ASP A 78 -2.52 14.11 18.07
N LYS A 79 -2.63 13.05 18.88
CA LYS A 79 -3.54 11.92 18.68
C LYS A 79 -4.99 12.24 19.01
#